data_AF-E9GT21-F1
#
_entry.id   AF-E9GT21-F1
#
_cell.length_a   1.000
_cell.length_b   1.000
_cell.length_c   1.000
_cell.angle_alpha   90.00
_cell.angle_beta   90.00
_cell.angle_gamma   90.00
#
_symmetry.space_group_name_H-M   'P 1'
#
loop_
_entity.id
_entity.type
_entity.pdbx_description
1 polymer ?
#
loop_
_entity_poly.entity_id
_entity_poly.type
_entity_poly.pdbx_seq_one_letter_code
_entity_poly.pdbx_strand_id
1 'polypeptide(L)' 'MENRSGENWIQKDVNEVTFLGYSESSKSYRVFIPESQTVQIARDIIFDEKHKAEEQHEPVEPSTLFMHPPT' A
#
# COMPACT_ATOMS: atom_id res chain seq x y z
N MET A 1 -40.68 14.10 -22.24
CA MET A 1 -40.12 13.95 -20.89
C MET A 1 -38.97 12.94 -21.03
N GLU A 2 -37.74 13.43 -20.99
CA GLU A 2 -36.53 12.60 -21.11
C GLU A 2 -36.33 11.79 -19.83
N ASN A 3 -36.39 10.47 -19.95
CA ASN A 3 -36.10 9.58 -18.84
C ASN A 3 -34.59 9.33 -18.82
N ARG A 4 -33.85 10.13 -18.06
CA ARG A 4 -32.44 9.85 -17.72
C ARG A 4 -32.41 8.74 -16.68
N SER A 5 -32.52 7.50 -17.14
CA SER A 5 -32.52 6.32 -16.28
C SER A 5 -31.08 5.86 -16.04
N GLY A 6 -30.52 6.33 -14.92
CA GLY A 6 -29.56 5.59 -14.10
C GLY A 6 -28.24 5.22 -14.76
N GLU A 7 -27.25 6.09 -14.62
CA GLU A 7 -25.85 5.68 -14.64
C GLU A 7 -25.66 4.60 -13.57
N ASN A 8 -25.63 3.35 -14.01
CA ASN A 8 -25.31 2.20 -13.20
C ASN A 8 -23.82 2.32 -12.86
N TRP A 9 -23.52 2.92 -11.70
CA TRP A 9 -22.19 2.86 -11.12
C TRP A 9 -21.95 1.40 -10.75
N ILE A 10 -21.43 0.64 -11.71
CA ILE A 10 -20.87 -0.68 -11.46
C ILE A 10 -19.81 -0.42 -10.40
N GLN A 11 -20.15 -0.78 -9.16
CA GLN A 11 -19.25 -0.80 -8.03
C GLN A 11 -18.21 -1.86 -8.38
N LYS A 12 -17.17 -1.43 -9.10
CA LYS A 12 -16.03 -2.24 -9.47
C LYS A 12 -15.50 -2.82 -8.17
N ASP A 13 -15.48 -4.15 -8.09
CA ASP A 13 -14.84 -4.90 -7.02
C ASP A 13 -13.57 -4.17 -6.60
N VAL A 14 -13.60 -3.62 -5.38
CA VAL A 14 -12.44 -2.93 -4.82
C VAL A 14 -11.50 -4.05 -4.40
N ASN A 15 -10.77 -4.58 -5.37
CA ASN A 15 -9.72 -5.55 -5.11
C ASN A 15 -8.66 -4.85 -4.29
N GLU A 16 -8.41 -5.38 -3.10
CA GLU A 16 -7.30 -4.95 -2.26
C GLU A 16 -5.99 -5.20 -3.02
N VAL A 17 -5.16 -4.17 -3.11
CA VAL A 17 -3.90 -4.20 -3.84
C VAL A 17 -2.78 -3.67 -2.96
N THR A 18 -1.57 -4.18 -3.18
CA THR A 18 -0.40 -3.69 -2.45
C THR A 18 0.25 -2.54 -3.23
N PHE A 19 0.40 -1.40 -2.57
CA PHE A 19 1.15 -0.28 -3.13
C PHE A 19 2.65 -0.63 -3.20
N LEU A 20 3.26 -0.49 -4.40
CA LEU A 20 4.67 -0.77 -4.62
C LEU A 20 5.52 0.49 -4.90
N GLY A 21 4.89 1.65 -5.09
CA GLY A 21 5.59 2.89 -5.41
C GLY A 21 5.01 3.63 -6.62
N TYR A 22 5.80 4.54 -7.17
CA TYR A 22 5.43 5.36 -8.32
C TYR A 22 5.90 4.73 -9.63
N SER A 23 5.18 5.00 -10.72
CA SER A 23 5.64 4.74 -12.08
C SER A 23 6.77 5.70 -12.45
N GLU A 24 7.82 5.20 -13.10
CA GLU A 24 8.96 6.01 -13.53
C GLU A 24 8.63 6.95 -14.70
N SER A 25 7.68 6.54 -15.54
CA SER A 25 7.38 7.21 -16.82
C SER A 25 6.10 8.04 -16.77
N SER A 26 5.31 7.96 -15.70
CA SER A 26 3.98 8.56 -15.65
C SER A 26 3.55 8.92 -14.23
N LYS A 27 2.69 9.93 -14.09
CA LYS A 27 2.05 10.28 -12.82
C LYS A 27 0.99 9.24 -12.45
N SER A 28 1.44 8.12 -11.94
CA SER A 28 0.64 6.96 -11.56
C SER A 28 1.42 6.07 -10.61
N TYR A 29 0.73 5.10 -10.03
CA TYR A 29 1.23 4.21 -9.00
C TYR A 29 1.41 2.81 -9.56
N ARG A 30 2.42 2.11 -9.06
CA ARG A 30 2.62 0.68 -9.27
C ARG A 30 1.90 -0.06 -8.14
N VAL A 31 1.03 -0.98 -8.51
CA VAL A 31 0.28 -1.79 -7.56
C VAL A 31 0.42 -3.25 -7.90
N PHE A 32 0.53 -4.10 -6.89
CA PHE A 32 0.51 -5.55 -7.04
C PHE A 32 -0.91 -6.08 -6.81
N ILE A 33 -1.38 -6.89 -7.75
CA ILE A 33 -2.66 -7.57 -7.65
C ILE A 33 -2.39 -9.03 -7.27
N PRO A 34 -2.75 -9.47 -6.04
CA PRO A 34 -2.43 -10.80 -5.56
C PRO A 34 -3.15 -11.91 -6.33
N GLU A 35 -4.39 -11.67 -6.75
CA GLU A 35 -5.20 -12.66 -7.47
C GLU A 35 -4.57 -13.08 -8.80
N SER A 36 -4.06 -12.11 -9.56
CA SER A 36 -3.41 -12.35 -10.84
C SER A 36 -1.89 -12.46 -10.77
N GLN A 37 -1.30 -12.25 -9.58
CA GLN A 37 0.15 -12.18 -9.35
C GLN A 37 0.88 -11.23 -10.31
N THR A 38 0.25 -10.10 -10.63
CA THR A 38 0.79 -9.14 -11.61
C THR A 38 0.96 -7.76 -11.01
N VAL A 39 1.90 -7.00 -11.59
CA VAL A 39 2.07 -5.57 -11.30
C VAL A 39 1.32 -4.78 -12.35
N GLN A 40 0.47 -3.87 -11.92
CA GLN A 40 -0.26 -2.95 -12.78
C GLN A 40 0.06 -1.49 -12.45
N ILE A 41 -0.26 -0.61 -13.40
CA ILE A 41 -0.16 0.83 -13.24
C ILE A 41 -1.58 1.40 -13.04
N ALA A 42 -1.80 2.07 -11.92
CA ALA A 42 -3.09 2.66 -11.55
C ALA A 42 -2.96 4.14 -11.19
N ARG A 43 -4.00 4.94 -11.43
CA ARG A 43 -4.05 6.36 -11.05
C ARG A 43 -5.04 6.63 -9.93
N ASP A 44 -6.24 6.06 -10.05
CA ASP A 44 -7.29 6.19 -9.05
C ASP A 44 -7.18 5.03 -8.06
N ILE A 45 -6.44 5.26 -6.98
CA ILE A 45 -6.33 4.34 -5.86
C ILE A 45 -6.71 5.06 -4.56
N ILE A 46 -7.38 4.34 -3.68
CA ILE A 46 -7.71 4.81 -2.34
C ILE A 46 -6.74 4.11 -1.39
N PHE A 47 -6.00 4.89 -0.62
CA PHE A 47 -5.13 4.35 0.43
C PHE A 47 -5.95 4.16 1.70
N ASP A 48 -6.01 2.94 2.20
CA ASP A 48 -6.55 2.67 3.54
C ASP A 48 -5.43 2.77 4.58
N GLU A 49 -5.22 3.99 5.10
CA GLU A 49 -4.24 4.25 6.16
C GLU A 49 -4.72 3.83 7.56
N LYS A 50 -5.97 3.35 7.69
CA LYS A 50 -6.55 2.98 8.99
C LYS A 50 -6.08 1.60 9.43
N HIS A 51 -5.74 0.74 8.48
CA HIS A 51 -5.10 -0.54 8.72
C HIS A 51 -3.58 -0.37 8.65
N LYS A 52 -3.01 0.37 9.61
CA LYS A 52 -1.56 0.30 9.80
C LYS A 52 -1.24 -1.14 10.17
N ALA A 53 -0.46 -1.82 9.33
CA ALA A 53 0.23 -3.03 9.76
C ALA A 53 0.96 -2.63 11.04
N GLU A 54 0.61 -3.23 12.16
CA GLU A 54 1.30 -3.03 13.42
C GLU A 54 2.74 -3.46 13.19
N GLU A 55 3.61 -2.49 12.89
CA GLU A 55 5.05 -2.71 12.87
C GLU A 55 5.40 -3.14 14.30
N GLN A 56 5.64 -4.44 14.46
CA GLN A 56 6.18 -4.99 15.68
C GLN A 56 7.54 -4.32 15.89
N HIS A 57 7.54 -3.23 16.64
CA HIS A 57 8.71 -2.67 17.29
C HIS A 57 9.17 -3.72 18.30
N GLU A 58 9.93 -4.72 17.85
CA GLU A 58 10.83 -5.45 18.74
C GLU A 58 11.80 -4.38 19.28
N PRO A 59 11.79 -4.07 20.59
CA PRO A 59 12.79 -3.17 21.13
C PRO A 59 14.15 -3.83 20.91
N VAL A 60 14.93 -3.30 19.97
CA VAL A 60 16.35 -3.63 19.87
C VAL A 60 17.00 -3.16 21.16
N GLU A 61 17.18 -4.08 22.12
CA GLU A 61 17.90 -3.76 23.34
C GLU A 61 19.28 -3.25 22.93
N PRO A 62 19.67 -2.02 23.31
CA PRO A 62 20.98 -1.51 22.95
C PRO A 62 22.02 -2.39 23.64
N SER A 63 22.67 -3.24 22.84
CA SER A 63 23.80 -4.07 23.24
C SER A 63 24.72 -3.22 24.09
N THR A 64 24.78 -3.57 25.37
CA THR A 64 25.40 -2.74 26.39
C THR A 64 26.86 -2.50 26.03
N LEU A 65 27.13 -1.27 25.62
CA LEU A 65 28.45 -0.69 25.39
C LEU A 65 29.20 -0.59 26.73
N PHE A 66 29.68 -1.72 27.27
CA PHE A 66 30.67 -1.72 28.34
C PHE A 66 31.98 -2.29 27.83
N MET A 67 32.75 -1.43 27.14
CA MET A 67 34.20 -1.55 27.14
C MET A 67 34.67 -1.31 28.58
N HIS A 68 35.07 -2.38 29.29
CA HIS A 68 35.88 -2.20 30.49
C HIS A 68 37.27 -1.73 30.04
N PRO A 69 37.86 -0.69 30.66
CA PRO A 69 39.26 -0.38 30.40
C PRO A 69 40.14 -1.55 30.90
N PRO A 70 41.16 -1.98 30.15
CA PRO A 70 42.11 -2.96 30.65
C PRO A 70 42.87 -2.37 31.86
N THR A 71 43.06 -3.20 32.89
CA THR A 71 43.90 -2.89 34.06
C THR A 71 45.37 -3.02 33.72
#